data_AF-A0A5B8HYY7-F1
#
_entry.id   AF-A0A5B8HYY7-F1
#
_cell.length_a   1.000
_cell.length_b   1.000
_cell.length_c   1.000
_cell.angle_alpha   90.00
_cell.angle_beta   90.00
_cell.angle_gamma   90.00
#
_symmetry.space_group_name_H-M   'P 1'
#
loop_
_entity.id
_entity.type
_entity.pdbx_description
1 polymer ?
#
loop_
_entity_poly.entity_id
_entity_poly.type
_entity_poly.pdbx_seq_one_letter_code
_entity_poly.pdbx_strand_id
1 'polypeptide(L)'
;LCGLNISALNEVIQKTAVDCMGPLAKFVGDVICCPQFGSMMRIVQGELSTSTGSLVLNNTASQACFSEATSFLMDLGANDTLPDLCSVKPENMTGGLCPVSSVTELEQVISKSDLLAACTTIDPLKECCKPVCGQAINAAAVQLASKMLSSLEANGSLAAHKQQQVADDCQGVVLSWLASQLGPESANSAFRNLYSCKVNK
;
A
#
# COMPACT_ATOMS: atom_id res chain seq x y z
N LEU A 1 -12.40 4.65 -12.13
CA LEU A 1 -11.42 3.78 -11.44
C LEU A 1 -12.02 3.27 -10.13
N CYS A 2 -12.45 2.02 -10.07
CA CYS A 2 -13.00 1.37 -8.87
C CYS A 2 -14.25 2.07 -8.29
N GLY A 3 -15.04 2.72 -9.15
CA GLY A 3 -16.17 3.57 -8.72
C GLY A 3 -15.77 4.96 -8.19
N LEU A 4 -14.47 5.31 -8.20
CA LEU A 4 -13.97 6.63 -7.82
C LEU A 4 -13.95 7.63 -8.98
N ASN A 5 -13.98 8.92 -8.62
CA ASN A 5 -13.70 10.01 -9.54
C ASN A 5 -12.21 10.06 -9.88
N ILE A 6 -11.89 9.81 -11.16
CA ILE A 6 -10.52 9.73 -11.66
C ILE A 6 -9.77 11.06 -11.50
N SER A 7 -10.46 12.21 -11.49
CA SER A 7 -9.81 13.52 -11.39
C SER A 7 -8.97 13.67 -10.12
N ALA A 8 -9.40 13.07 -9.00
CA ALA A 8 -8.64 13.11 -7.74
C ALA A 8 -7.38 12.23 -7.75
N LEU A 9 -7.35 11.22 -8.62
CA LEU A 9 -6.25 10.25 -8.73
C LEU A 9 -5.37 10.48 -9.97
N ASN A 10 -5.74 11.42 -10.84
CA ASN A 10 -5.14 11.57 -12.16
C ASN A 10 -3.62 11.73 -12.10
N GLU A 11 -3.11 12.57 -11.19
CA GLU A 11 -1.67 12.76 -11.04
C GLU A 11 -0.95 11.47 -10.60
N VAL A 12 -1.54 10.74 -9.64
CA VAL A 12 -0.97 9.48 -9.12
C VAL A 12 -0.91 8.43 -10.23
N ILE A 13 -1.99 8.30 -10.99
CA ILE A 13 -2.12 7.33 -12.09
C ILE A 13 -1.15 7.66 -13.22
N GLN A 14 -1.11 8.92 -13.67
CA GLN A 14 -0.22 9.36 -14.75
C GLN A 14 1.25 9.15 -14.38
N LYS A 15 1.65 9.51 -13.16
CA LYS A 15 3.03 9.27 -12.68
C LYS A 15 3.35 7.78 -12.64
N THR A 16 2.44 6.96 -12.11
CA THR A 16 2.63 5.51 -12.04
C THR A 16 2.77 4.89 -13.44
N ALA A 17 1.99 5.35 -14.42
CA ALA A 17 2.10 4.88 -15.81
C ALA A 17 3.48 5.21 -16.41
N VAL A 18 4.01 6.41 -16.15
CA VAL A 18 5.34 6.83 -16.60
C VAL A 18 6.44 6.02 -15.90
N ASP A 19 6.33 5.84 -14.57
CA ASP A 19 7.27 5.04 -13.77
C ASP A 19 7.32 3.58 -14.22
N CYS A 20 6.20 3.06 -14.73
CA CYS A 20 6.02 1.70 -15.24
C CYS A 20 5.97 1.60 -16.76
N MET A 21 6.46 2.61 -17.49
CA MET A 21 6.39 2.62 -18.95
C MET A 21 7.05 1.38 -19.55
N GLY A 22 6.37 0.73 -20.52
CA GLY A 22 6.73 -0.59 -21.04
C GLY A 22 8.22 -0.86 -21.29
N PRO A 23 8.94 -0.02 -22.05
CA PRO A 23 10.35 -0.22 -22.36
C PRO A 23 11.29 -0.12 -21.15
N LEU A 24 10.89 0.61 -20.10
CA LEU A 24 11.74 0.89 -18.93
C LEU A 24 11.40 0.00 -17.74
N ALA A 25 10.15 -0.47 -17.62
CA ALA A 25 9.65 -1.18 -16.46
C ALA A 25 10.48 -2.41 -16.09
N LYS A 26 11.01 -3.15 -17.07
CA LYS A 26 11.89 -4.31 -16.81
C LYS A 26 13.25 -3.94 -16.22
N PHE A 27 13.74 -2.71 -16.45
CA PHE A 27 15.02 -2.22 -15.94
C PHE A 27 14.88 -1.50 -14.62
N VAL A 28 13.75 -0.85 -14.36
CA VAL A 28 13.49 -0.08 -13.12
C VAL A 28 12.40 -0.70 -12.25
N GLY A 29 12.07 -1.97 -12.49
CA GLY A 29 10.97 -2.71 -11.85
C GLY A 29 11.04 -2.65 -10.34
N ASP A 30 12.16 -3.12 -9.77
CA ASP A 30 12.31 -3.27 -8.33
C ASP A 30 12.46 -1.94 -7.57
N VAL A 31 12.90 -0.88 -8.26
CA VAL A 31 13.27 0.40 -7.66
C VAL A 31 12.23 1.50 -7.82
N ILE A 32 11.59 1.56 -8.98
CA ILE A 32 10.67 2.64 -9.34
C ILE A 32 9.30 2.03 -9.62
N CYS A 33 9.15 1.23 -10.67
CA CYS A 33 7.84 0.83 -11.14
C CYS A 33 7.02 0.08 -10.08
N CYS A 34 7.54 -1.01 -9.51
CA CYS A 34 6.77 -1.84 -8.59
C CYS A 34 6.46 -1.19 -7.25
N PRO A 35 7.38 -0.41 -6.63
CA PRO A 35 7.03 0.43 -5.50
C PRO A 35 5.90 1.41 -5.83
N GLN A 36 5.96 2.10 -6.98
CA GLN A 36 4.94 3.08 -7.35
C GLN A 36 3.59 2.44 -7.68
N PHE A 37 3.59 1.29 -8.35
CA PHE A 37 2.38 0.52 -8.64
C PHE A 37 1.69 0.04 -7.35
N GLY A 38 2.47 -0.53 -6.43
CA GLY A 38 1.95 -0.92 -5.11
C GLY A 38 1.40 0.27 -4.32
N SER A 39 2.13 1.39 -4.31
CA SER A 39 1.69 2.64 -3.68
C SER A 39 0.40 3.18 -4.27
N MET A 40 0.27 3.20 -5.60
CA MET A 40 -0.96 3.63 -6.28
C MET A 40 -2.16 2.81 -5.82
N MET A 41 -2.02 1.48 -5.72
CA MET A 41 -3.10 0.61 -5.24
C MET A 41 -3.53 0.94 -3.81
N ARG A 42 -2.57 1.23 -2.91
CA ARG A 42 -2.88 1.69 -1.54
C ARG A 42 -3.55 3.06 -1.52
N ILE A 43 -3.18 3.96 -2.43
CA ILE A 43 -3.82 5.28 -2.55
C ILE A 43 -5.26 5.14 -3.05
N VAL A 44 -5.52 4.26 -4.02
CA VAL A 44 -6.89 3.95 -4.47
C VAL A 44 -7.73 3.39 -3.32
N GLN A 45 -7.18 2.48 -2.51
CA GLN A 45 -7.86 1.98 -1.31
C GLN A 45 -8.10 3.07 -0.27
N GLY A 46 -7.13 3.96 -0.06
CA GLY A 46 -7.27 5.11 0.84
C GLY A 46 -8.39 6.04 0.41
N GLU A 47 -8.49 6.35 -0.88
CA GLU A 47 -9.55 7.17 -1.45
C GLU A 47 -10.93 6.48 -1.28
N LEU A 48 -11.04 5.18 -1.57
CA LEU A 48 -12.26 4.40 -1.31
C LEU A 48 -12.64 4.41 0.18
N SER A 49 -11.64 4.35 1.07
CA SER A 49 -11.85 4.39 2.51
C SER A 49 -12.46 5.70 2.99
N THR A 50 -12.26 6.83 2.29
CA THR A 50 -12.84 8.12 2.71
C THR A 50 -14.38 8.10 2.67
N SER A 51 -14.96 7.31 1.77
CA SER A 51 -16.42 7.18 1.60
C SER A 51 -17.00 5.96 2.31
N THR A 52 -16.23 4.87 2.43
CA THR A 52 -16.71 3.59 2.96
C THR A 52 -16.30 3.31 4.41
N GLY A 53 -15.24 3.96 4.90
CA GLY A 53 -14.58 3.62 6.16
C GLY A 53 -13.80 2.30 6.15
N SER A 54 -13.80 1.57 5.03
CA SER A 54 -13.08 0.31 4.84
C SER A 54 -11.71 0.55 4.22
N LEU A 55 -10.66 -0.05 4.81
CA LEU A 55 -9.27 0.01 4.33
C LEU A 55 -8.93 -1.11 3.34
N VAL A 56 -9.86 -2.05 3.15
CA VAL A 56 -9.71 -3.24 2.33
C VAL A 56 -10.94 -3.45 1.44
N LEU A 57 -10.80 -4.28 0.41
CA LEU A 57 -11.87 -4.67 -0.50
C LEU A 57 -12.25 -6.14 -0.30
N ASN A 58 -13.51 -6.48 -0.51
CA ASN A 58 -13.89 -7.89 -0.65
C ASN A 58 -13.30 -8.45 -1.97
N ASN A 59 -13.24 -9.79 -2.08
CA ASN A 59 -12.61 -10.46 -3.23
C ASN A 59 -13.15 -9.99 -4.58
N THR A 60 -14.48 -9.87 -4.74
CA THR A 60 -15.10 -9.46 -6.00
C THR A 60 -14.74 -8.01 -6.35
N ALA A 61 -14.83 -7.09 -5.39
CA ALA A 61 -14.49 -5.70 -5.58
C ALA A 61 -12.99 -5.50 -5.84
N SER A 62 -12.15 -6.27 -5.16
CA SER A 62 -10.70 -6.29 -5.36
C SER A 62 -10.36 -6.73 -6.80
N GLN A 63 -10.92 -7.83 -7.30
CA GLN A 63 -10.69 -8.29 -8.67
C GLN A 63 -11.12 -7.26 -9.71
N ALA A 64 -12.33 -6.72 -9.58
CA ALA A 64 -12.84 -5.71 -10.49
C ALA A 64 -11.99 -4.43 -10.47
N CYS A 65 -11.66 -3.93 -9.28
CA CYS A 65 -10.87 -2.71 -9.11
C CYS A 65 -9.44 -2.88 -9.62
N PHE A 66 -8.79 -3.99 -9.29
CA PHE A 66 -7.44 -4.29 -9.76
C PHE A 66 -7.39 -4.36 -11.29
N SER A 67 -8.35 -5.07 -11.92
CA SER A 67 -8.44 -5.16 -13.37
C SER A 67 -8.66 -3.80 -14.03
N GLU A 68 -9.55 -2.96 -13.48
CA GLU A 68 -9.78 -1.61 -14.01
C GLU A 68 -8.52 -0.74 -13.90
N ALA A 69 -7.83 -0.79 -12.75
CA ALA A 69 -6.59 -0.05 -12.50
C ALA A 69 -5.47 -0.45 -13.46
N THR A 70 -5.25 -1.75 -13.65
CA THR A 70 -4.21 -2.24 -14.55
C THR A 70 -4.53 -1.90 -16.01
N SER A 71 -5.79 -2.07 -16.44
CA SER A 71 -6.19 -1.71 -17.81
C SER A 71 -5.99 -0.22 -18.08
N PHE A 72 -6.36 0.63 -17.12
CA PHE A 72 -6.17 2.07 -17.27
C PHE A 72 -4.69 2.47 -17.35
N LEU A 73 -3.81 1.83 -16.57
CA LEU A 73 -2.36 2.05 -16.68
C LEU A 73 -1.82 1.58 -18.03
N MET A 74 -2.29 0.44 -18.56
CA MET A 74 -1.90 -0.06 -19.88
C MET A 74 -2.33 0.90 -21.00
N ASP A 75 -3.53 1.46 -20.93
CA ASP A 75 -4.01 2.48 -21.87
C ASP A 75 -3.13 3.75 -21.86
N LEU A 76 -2.45 4.03 -20.75
CA LEU A 76 -1.47 5.10 -20.60
C LEU A 76 -0.03 4.70 -20.97
N GLY A 77 0.20 3.49 -21.46
CA GLY A 77 1.51 3.02 -21.93
C GLY A 77 2.38 2.33 -20.87
N ALA A 78 1.80 1.98 -19.72
CA ALA A 78 2.48 1.10 -18.75
C ALA A 78 2.70 -0.30 -19.35
N ASN A 79 3.62 -1.05 -18.75
CA ASN A 79 3.92 -2.42 -19.17
C ASN A 79 2.67 -3.33 -19.06
N ASP A 80 2.41 -4.13 -20.10
CA ASP A 80 1.27 -5.04 -20.21
C ASP A 80 1.36 -6.27 -19.27
N THR A 81 2.56 -6.57 -18.77
CA THR A 81 2.82 -7.62 -17.79
C THR A 81 3.04 -7.08 -16.37
N LEU A 82 2.56 -5.86 -16.09
CA LEU A 82 2.82 -5.15 -14.82
C LEU A 82 2.48 -5.95 -13.54
N PRO A 83 1.31 -6.64 -13.43
CA PRO A 83 1.00 -7.44 -12.25
C PRO A 83 2.05 -8.54 -11.98
N ASP A 84 2.46 -9.25 -13.02
CA ASP A 84 3.45 -10.33 -12.92
C ASP A 84 4.85 -9.78 -12.64
N LEU A 85 5.24 -8.71 -13.34
CA LEU A 85 6.51 -8.01 -13.14
C LEU A 85 6.69 -7.60 -11.67
N CYS A 86 5.63 -7.10 -11.04
CA CYS A 86 5.67 -6.60 -9.68
C CYS A 86 5.22 -7.59 -8.62
N SER A 87 4.80 -8.80 -9.02
CA SER A 87 4.21 -9.80 -8.13
C SER A 87 3.05 -9.27 -7.28
N VAL A 88 2.29 -8.31 -7.82
CA VAL A 88 1.11 -7.72 -7.16
C VAL A 88 -0.14 -8.36 -7.75
N LYS A 89 -1.05 -8.77 -6.87
CA LYS A 89 -2.29 -9.45 -7.21
C LYS A 89 -3.50 -8.73 -6.59
N PRO A 90 -4.72 -9.00 -7.07
CA PRO A 90 -5.94 -8.45 -6.46
C PRO A 90 -6.01 -8.72 -4.95
N GLU A 91 -5.57 -9.89 -4.50
CA GLU A 91 -5.61 -10.30 -3.09
C GLU A 91 -4.81 -9.35 -2.18
N ASN A 92 -3.82 -8.62 -2.71
CA ASN A 92 -3.12 -7.61 -1.91
C ASN A 92 -4.05 -6.47 -1.46
N MET A 93 -5.19 -6.25 -2.12
CA MET A 93 -6.21 -5.25 -1.75
C MET A 93 -7.25 -5.76 -0.75
N THR A 94 -7.23 -7.04 -0.37
CA THR A 94 -8.23 -7.61 0.55
C THR A 94 -7.85 -7.54 2.02
N GLY A 95 -6.64 -7.06 2.31
CA GLY A 95 -6.08 -7.04 3.66
C GLY A 95 -5.50 -8.38 4.13
N GLY A 96 -5.62 -9.43 3.31
CA GLY A 96 -5.02 -10.74 3.56
C GLY A 96 -5.37 -11.29 4.94
N LEU A 97 -4.34 -11.56 5.73
CA LEU A 97 -4.47 -12.07 7.10
C LEU A 97 -4.54 -10.96 8.16
N CYS A 98 -4.50 -9.67 7.80
CA CYS A 98 -4.56 -8.64 8.83
C CYS A 98 -5.93 -8.66 9.55
N PRO A 99 -5.99 -8.69 10.89
CA PRO A 99 -7.25 -8.78 11.63
C PRO A 99 -8.06 -7.48 11.65
N VAL A 100 -7.56 -6.42 11.01
CA VAL A 100 -8.16 -5.09 11.01
C VAL A 100 -8.44 -4.66 9.58
N SER A 101 -9.65 -4.17 9.34
CA SER A 101 -10.13 -3.86 7.99
C SER A 101 -10.76 -2.48 7.86
N SER A 102 -11.02 -1.79 8.98
CA SER A 102 -11.67 -0.48 8.99
C SER A 102 -10.83 0.60 9.65
N VAL A 103 -11.11 1.86 9.31
CA VAL A 103 -10.47 3.03 9.91
C VAL A 103 -10.65 3.03 11.43
N THR A 104 -11.88 2.80 11.90
CA THR A 104 -12.24 2.83 13.31
C THR A 104 -11.46 1.79 14.13
N GLU A 105 -11.35 0.56 13.63
CA GLU A 105 -10.62 -0.50 14.32
C GLU A 105 -9.11 -0.22 14.38
N LEU A 106 -8.55 0.35 13.31
CA LEU A 106 -7.14 0.67 13.23
C LEU A 106 -6.77 1.82 14.17
N GLU A 107 -7.55 2.91 14.18
CA GLU A 107 -7.31 4.08 15.04
C GLU A 107 -7.47 3.78 16.53
N GLN A 108 -8.14 2.68 16.91
CA GLN A 108 -8.17 2.19 18.29
C GLN A 108 -6.87 1.52 18.75
N VAL A 109 -6.04 1.06 17.80
CA VAL A 109 -4.81 0.32 18.09
C VAL A 109 -3.59 1.22 17.98
N ILE A 110 -3.53 2.04 16.93
CA ILE A 110 -2.34 2.82 16.62
C ILE A 110 -2.45 4.26 17.13
N SER A 111 -1.31 4.90 17.33
CA SER A 111 -1.24 6.35 17.57
C SER A 111 -1.33 7.11 16.25
N LYS A 112 -2.50 7.69 15.96
CA LYS A 112 -2.74 8.51 14.76
C LYS A 112 -1.75 9.67 14.64
N SER A 113 -1.55 10.40 15.73
CA SER A 113 -0.67 11.58 15.74
C SER A 113 0.76 11.21 15.41
N ASP A 114 1.27 10.11 15.95
CA ASP A 114 2.67 9.72 15.77
C ASP A 114 2.91 9.23 14.35
N LEU A 115 1.99 8.43 13.79
CA LEU A 115 2.12 7.93 12.43
C LEU A 115 2.02 9.07 11.40
N LEU A 116 1.10 10.02 11.59
CA LEU A 116 0.99 11.20 10.73
C LEU A 116 2.22 12.11 10.86
N ALA A 117 2.71 12.35 12.08
CA ALA A 117 3.91 13.14 12.29
C ALA A 117 5.15 12.50 11.62
N ALA A 118 5.24 11.18 11.62
CA ALA A 118 6.34 10.46 10.99
C ALA A 118 6.28 10.48 9.45
N CYS A 119 5.08 10.48 8.86
CA CYS A 119 4.89 10.18 7.44
C CYS A 119 4.34 11.32 6.57
N THR A 120 3.91 12.44 7.15
CA THR A 120 3.37 13.58 6.36
C THR A 120 4.46 14.27 5.53
N THR A 121 5.69 14.34 6.04
CA THR A 121 6.82 14.95 5.33
C THR A 121 8.04 14.05 5.49
N ILE A 122 8.39 13.37 4.41
CA ILE A 122 9.49 12.40 4.40
C ILE A 122 10.66 13.02 3.65
N ASP A 123 11.79 13.19 4.36
CA ASP A 123 13.08 13.48 3.77
C ASP A 123 13.68 12.17 3.25
N PRO A 124 13.85 12.01 1.92
CA PRO A 124 14.27 10.73 1.35
C PRO A 124 15.66 10.30 1.84
N LEU A 125 16.60 11.22 2.02
CA LEU A 125 17.96 10.87 2.49
C LEU A 125 17.94 10.37 3.93
N LYS A 126 17.16 11.03 4.79
CA LYS A 126 16.97 10.57 6.17
C LYS A 126 16.25 9.24 6.21
N GLU A 127 15.20 9.06 5.39
CA GLU A 127 14.45 7.81 5.35
C GLU A 127 15.34 6.62 4.91
N CYS A 128 16.28 6.85 3.99
CA CYS A 128 17.25 5.83 3.57
C CYS A 128 18.24 5.42 4.65
N CYS A 129 18.72 6.40 5.44
CA CYS A 129 19.81 6.16 6.39
C CYS A 129 19.31 5.83 7.81
N LYS A 130 18.19 6.43 8.20
CA LYS A 130 17.56 6.32 9.51
C LYS A 130 16.03 6.45 9.34
N PRO A 131 15.36 5.38 8.89
CA PRO A 131 13.94 5.42 8.54
C PRO A 131 13.10 5.86 9.73
N VAL A 132 12.19 6.81 9.52
CA VAL A 132 11.26 7.30 10.53
C VAL A 132 9.85 6.86 10.17
N CYS A 133 9.40 7.16 8.94
CA CYS A 133 8.07 6.77 8.50
C CYS A 133 7.95 5.24 8.34
N GLY A 134 8.94 4.60 7.70
CA GLY A 134 8.97 3.16 7.52
C GLY A 134 8.99 2.40 8.85
N GLN A 135 9.70 2.92 9.85
CA GLN A 135 9.69 2.34 11.21
C GLN A 135 8.34 2.52 11.88
N ALA A 136 7.70 3.69 11.77
CA ALA A 136 6.38 3.94 12.33
C ALA A 136 5.32 3.02 11.68
N ILE A 137 5.36 2.86 10.36
CA ILE A 137 4.48 1.94 9.62
C ILE A 137 4.68 0.50 10.08
N ASN A 138 5.93 0.03 10.18
CA ASN A 138 6.22 -1.33 10.61
C ASN A 138 5.78 -1.57 12.07
N ALA A 139 6.03 -0.61 12.97
CA ALA A 139 5.58 -0.69 14.34
C ALA A 139 4.05 -0.77 14.44
N ALA A 140 3.32 0.05 13.67
CA ALA A 140 1.87 0.00 13.57
C ALA A 140 1.39 -1.36 13.03
N ALA A 141 2.01 -1.88 11.96
CA ALA A 141 1.68 -3.17 11.39
C ALA A 141 1.87 -4.33 12.40
N VAL A 142 2.97 -4.33 13.14
CA VAL A 142 3.24 -5.33 14.20
C VAL A 142 2.21 -5.23 15.33
N GLN A 143 1.81 -4.02 15.74
CA GLN A 143 0.75 -3.84 16.74
C GLN A 143 -0.59 -4.43 16.25
N LEU A 144 -0.97 -4.20 15.00
CA LEU A 144 -2.17 -4.79 14.41
C LEU A 144 -2.07 -6.32 14.31
N ALA A 145 -0.93 -6.83 13.83
CA ALA A 145 -0.66 -8.26 13.71
C ALA A 145 -0.74 -9.00 15.05
N SER A 146 -0.31 -8.35 16.14
CA SER A 146 -0.31 -8.92 17.49
C SER A 146 -1.70 -9.36 17.96
N LYS A 147 -2.78 -8.70 17.51
CA LYS A 147 -4.17 -9.13 17.79
C LYS A 147 -4.47 -10.52 17.23
N MET A 148 -4.01 -10.82 16.02
CA MET A 148 -4.20 -12.13 15.41
C MET A 148 -3.21 -13.17 15.97
N LEU A 149 -1.94 -12.79 16.16
CA LEU A 149 -0.91 -13.67 16.71
C LEU A 149 -1.27 -14.18 18.10
N SER A 150 -1.74 -13.31 18.99
CA SER A 150 -2.18 -13.68 20.35
C SER A 150 -3.34 -14.68 20.32
N SER A 151 -4.24 -14.59 19.33
CA SER A 151 -5.36 -15.51 19.13
C SER A 151 -4.91 -16.86 18.57
N LEU A 152 -3.90 -16.86 17.70
CA LEU A 152 -3.37 -18.07 17.06
C LEU A 152 -2.41 -18.86 17.96
N GLU A 153 -1.61 -18.20 18.79
CA GLU A 153 -0.72 -18.84 19.78
C GLU A 153 -1.50 -19.67 20.81
N ALA A 154 -2.73 -19.25 21.14
CA ALA A 154 -3.65 -20.04 21.97
C ALA A 154 -4.06 -21.38 21.33
N ASN A 155 -3.95 -21.51 20.00
CA ASN A 155 -4.27 -22.70 19.23
C ASN A 155 -3.03 -23.50 18.76
N GLY A 156 -1.82 -23.12 19.20
CA GLY A 156 -0.55 -23.78 18.88
C GLY A 156 0.51 -22.87 18.25
N SER A 157 1.72 -23.38 18.02
CA SER A 157 2.83 -22.61 17.43
C SER A 157 2.55 -22.30 15.95
N LEU A 158 2.33 -21.03 15.62
CA LEU A 158 2.22 -20.57 14.24
C LEU A 158 3.60 -20.59 13.57
N ALA A 159 3.70 -21.08 12.33
CA ALA A 159 4.97 -21.08 11.61
C ALA A 159 5.44 -19.64 11.31
N ALA A 160 6.74 -19.37 11.46
CA ALA A 160 7.33 -18.03 11.31
C ALA A 160 6.96 -17.33 9.99
N HIS A 161 6.79 -18.08 8.89
CA HIS A 161 6.36 -17.53 7.60
C HIS A 161 4.96 -16.90 7.65
N LYS A 162 4.03 -17.49 8.42
CA LYS A 162 2.69 -16.92 8.60
C LYS A 162 2.73 -15.67 9.46
N GLN A 163 3.61 -15.63 10.47
CA GLN A 163 3.77 -14.45 11.31
C GLN A 163 4.26 -13.25 10.48
N GLN A 164 5.24 -13.48 9.60
CA GLN A 164 5.69 -12.46 8.66
C GLN A 164 4.60 -12.02 7.69
N GLN A 165 3.86 -12.98 7.10
CA GLN A 165 2.77 -12.68 6.19
C GLN A 165 1.68 -11.80 6.83
N VAL A 166 1.30 -12.06 8.09
CA VAL A 166 0.33 -11.22 8.81
C VAL A 166 0.84 -9.80 8.98
N ALA A 167 2.13 -9.62 9.29
CA ALA A 167 2.73 -8.29 9.41
C ALA A 167 2.76 -7.55 8.06
N ASP A 168 3.13 -8.23 6.98
CA ASP A 168 3.16 -7.66 5.63
C ASP A 168 1.74 -7.25 5.16
N ASP A 169 0.75 -8.10 5.42
CA ASP A 169 -0.65 -7.82 5.12
C ASP A 169 -1.15 -6.59 5.92
N CYS A 170 -0.80 -6.51 7.22
CA CYS A 170 -1.12 -5.34 8.04
C CYS A 170 -0.39 -4.07 7.61
N GLN A 171 0.83 -4.16 7.10
CA GLN A 171 1.53 -3.01 6.53
C GLN A 171 0.74 -2.43 5.35
N GLY A 172 0.13 -3.28 4.52
CA GLY A 172 -0.79 -2.86 3.46
C GLY A 172 -1.98 -2.06 3.99
N VAL A 173 -2.60 -2.54 5.07
CA VAL A 173 -3.73 -1.85 5.74
C VAL A 173 -3.31 -0.48 6.30
N VAL A 174 -2.14 -0.40 6.95
CA VAL A 174 -1.59 0.86 7.47
C VAL A 174 -1.34 1.87 6.34
N LEU A 175 -0.80 1.42 5.20
CA LEU A 175 -0.57 2.28 4.04
C LEU A 175 -1.89 2.80 3.45
N SER A 176 -2.92 1.96 3.32
CA SER A 176 -4.25 2.39 2.87
C SER A 176 -4.85 3.44 3.81
N TRP A 177 -4.68 3.27 5.14
CA TRP A 177 -5.14 4.26 6.11
C TRP A 177 -4.37 5.57 6.00
N LEU A 178 -3.04 5.50 5.90
CA LEU A 178 -2.21 6.69 5.77
C LEU A 178 -2.58 7.48 4.50
N ALA A 179 -2.86 6.78 3.39
CA ALA A 179 -3.35 7.41 2.18
C ALA A 179 -4.72 8.09 2.36
N SER A 180 -5.65 7.50 3.12
CA SER A 180 -6.96 8.11 3.40
C SER A 180 -6.86 9.36 4.26
N GLN A 181 -5.83 9.47 5.11
CA GLN A 181 -5.60 10.65 5.94
C GLN A 181 -4.88 11.79 5.19
N LEU A 182 -3.96 11.46 4.29
CA LEU A 182 -3.15 12.45 3.57
C LEU A 182 -3.83 12.97 2.30
N GLY A 183 -4.70 12.17 1.69
CA GLY A 183 -5.25 12.42 0.37
C GLY A 183 -4.29 12.01 -0.76
N PRO A 184 -4.78 11.85 -2.01
CA PRO A 184 -4.03 11.21 -3.08
C PRO A 184 -2.66 11.80 -3.42
N GLU A 185 -2.58 13.12 -3.60
CA GLU A 185 -1.34 13.81 -4.02
C GLU A 185 -0.27 13.75 -2.92
N SER A 186 -0.65 14.11 -1.68
CA SER A 186 0.25 14.07 -0.52
C SER A 186 0.71 12.65 -0.22
N ALA A 187 -0.20 11.66 -0.31
CA ALA A 187 0.15 10.26 -0.13
C ALA A 187 1.12 9.76 -1.21
N ASN A 188 0.90 10.16 -2.46
CA ASN A 188 1.81 9.84 -3.56
C ASN A 188 3.22 10.41 -3.32
N SER A 189 3.32 11.67 -2.91
CA SER A 189 4.60 12.30 -2.54
C SER A 189 5.29 11.56 -1.39
N ALA A 190 4.55 11.28 -0.32
CA ALA A 190 5.07 10.54 0.84
C ALA A 190 5.58 9.15 0.44
N PHE A 191 4.78 8.35 -0.27
CA PHE A 191 5.17 6.99 -0.63
C PHE A 191 6.34 6.93 -1.62
N ARG A 192 6.46 7.91 -2.53
CA ARG A 192 7.64 8.08 -3.37
C ARG A 192 8.91 8.25 -2.54
N ASN A 193 8.86 9.13 -1.54
CA ASN A 193 10.00 9.39 -0.68
C ASN A 193 10.30 8.19 0.24
N LEU A 194 9.26 7.51 0.74
CA LEU A 194 9.39 6.29 1.54
C LEU A 194 10.16 5.18 0.82
N TYR A 195 9.91 5.00 -0.48
CA TYR A 195 10.52 3.93 -1.28
C TYR A 195 11.71 4.39 -2.13
N SER A 196 12.15 5.64 -2.01
CA SER A 196 13.25 6.24 -2.79
C SER A 196 14.60 5.53 -2.62
N CYS A 197 14.75 4.74 -1.56
CA CYS A 197 15.98 4.09 -1.16
C CYS A 197 16.14 2.67 -1.73
N LYS A 198 15.13 2.16 -2.43
CA LYS A 198 15.22 0.85 -3.08
C LYS A 198 16.24 0.93 -4.20
N VAL A 199 17.13 -0.06 -4.24
CA VAL A 199 18.14 -0.25 -5.28
C VAL A 199 17.85 -1.56 -6.02
N ASN A 200 18.18 -1.62 -7.31
CA ASN A 200 18.01 -2.84 -8.11
C ASN A 200 18.92 -3.92 -7.50
N LYS A 201 18.39 -5.13 -7.34
CA LYS A 201 19.15 -6.29 -6.87
C LYS A 201 19.67 -7.12 -8.04
#